data_AF-A0A0L9UXG7-F1
#
_entry.id   AF-A0A0L9UXG7-F1
#
_cell.length_a   1.000
_cell.length_b   1.000
_cell.length_c   1.000
_cell.angle_alpha   90.00
_cell.angle_beta   90.00
_cell.angle_gamma   90.00
#
_symmetry.space_group_name_H-M   'P 1'
#
loop_
_entity.id
_entity.type
_entity.pdbx_description
1 polymer ?
#
loop_
_entity_poly.entity_id
_entity_poly.type
_entity_poly.pdbx_seq_one_letter_code
_entity_poly.pdbx_strand_id
1 'polypeptide(L)' 'MPTRKLRKPMTIIVVNNHGGAIFSNLPLADKVETSIMHQYFYTSHNISIGELCMAHGYDS' A
#
# COMPACT_ATOMS: atom_id res chain seq x y z
N MET A 1 19.38 -32.11 1.80
CA MET A 1 18.08 -31.49 2.13
C MET A 1 18.35 -30.08 2.65
N PRO A 2 17.92 -29.00 1.98
CA PRO A 2 18.19 -27.65 2.47
C PRO A 2 17.30 -27.38 3.69
N THR A 3 17.91 -27.00 4.81
CA THR A 3 17.23 -26.60 6.03
C THR A 3 16.57 -25.23 5.80
N ARG A 4 15.24 -25.16 5.92
CA ARG A 4 14.49 -23.90 5.89
C ARG A 4 14.93 -23.08 7.10
N LYS A 5 15.77 -22.05 6.89
CA LYS A 5 16.16 -21.12 7.97
C LYS A 5 14.89 -20.56 8.61
N LEU A 6 14.69 -20.79 9.91
CA LEU A 6 13.61 -20.12 10.65
C LEU A 6 13.86 -18.62 10.58
N ARG A 7 12.90 -17.89 10.01
CA ARG A 7 12.91 -16.43 10.02
C ARG A 7 12.55 -15.93 11.42
N LYS A 8 13.20 -14.85 11.87
CA LYS A 8 12.79 -14.15 13.08
C LYS A 8 11.37 -13.59 12.90
N PRO A 9 10.54 -13.54 13.95
CA PRO A 9 9.25 -12.88 13.88
C PRO A 9 9.39 -11.43 13.42
N MET A 10 8.49 -10.98 12.54
CA MET A 10 8.44 -9.62 12.00
C MET A 10 6.99 -9.17 11.99
N THR A 11 6.74 -7.94 12.45
CA THR A 11 5.42 -7.30 12.38
C THR A 11 5.48 -6.21 11.32
N ILE A 12 4.54 -6.23 10.38
CA ILE A 12 4.41 -5.20 9.34
C ILE A 12 3.16 -4.38 9.65
N ILE A 13 3.30 -3.07 9.82
CA ILE A 13 2.18 -2.14 10.00
C ILE A 13 1.90 -1.49 8.66
N VAL A 14 0.70 -1.72 8.11
CA VAL A 14 0.28 -1.16 6.84
C VAL A 14 -0.62 0.06 7.09
N VAL A 15 -0.18 1.24 6.66
CA VAL A 15 -1.02 2.44 6.60
C VAL A 15 -1.68 2.48 5.23
N ASN A 16 -2.93 2.02 5.15
CA ASN A 16 -3.68 2.00 3.89
C ASN A 16 -4.44 3.32 3.69
N ASN A 17 -3.75 4.31 3.11
CA ASN A 17 -4.34 5.58 2.69
C ASN A 17 -4.81 5.57 1.23
N HIS A 18 -5.07 4.37 0.67
CA HIS A 18 -5.62 4.15 -0.66
C HIS A 18 -4.78 4.67 -1.83
N GLY A 19 -3.45 4.80 -1.68
CA GLY A 19 -2.53 5.11 -2.77
C GLY A 19 -1.48 6.17 -2.40
N GLY A 20 -1.12 7.00 -3.37
CA GLY A 20 -0.10 8.05 -3.23
C GLY A 20 -0.54 9.28 -2.42
N ALA A 21 -1.15 9.12 -1.24
CA ALA A 21 -1.70 10.26 -0.50
C ALA A 21 -0.65 11.33 -0.13
N ILE A 22 0.65 11.01 -0.15
CA ILE A 22 1.72 12.01 0.04
C ILE A 22 1.62 13.18 -0.96
N PHE A 23 1.12 12.92 -2.18
CA PHE A 23 0.97 13.94 -3.21
C PHE A 23 -0.05 15.02 -2.84
N SER A 24 -0.94 14.79 -1.87
CA SER A 24 -1.89 15.80 -1.39
C SER A 24 -1.20 16.89 -0.57
N ASN A 25 0.01 16.64 -0.08
CA ASN A 25 0.78 17.59 0.70
C ASN A 25 1.77 18.40 -0.15
N LEU A 26 1.90 18.08 -1.44
CA LEU A 26 2.82 18.76 -2.34
C LEU A 26 2.11 19.90 -3.06
N PRO A 27 2.83 21.00 -3.41
CA PRO A 27 2.26 22.14 -4.13
C PRO A 27 1.63 21.80 -5.49
N LEU A 28 1.86 20.59 -6.01
CA LEU A 28 1.28 20.13 -7.26
C LEU A 28 -0.21 19.77 -7.12
N ALA A 29 -0.68 19.41 -5.91
CA ALA A 29 -2.09 19.07 -5.67
C ALA A 29 -3.04 20.22 -6.02
N ASP A 30 -2.59 21.47 -5.84
CA ASP A 30 -3.36 22.67 -6.15
C ASP A 30 -3.16 23.17 -7.59
N LYS A 31 -2.14 22.63 -8.30
CA LYS A 31 -1.70 23.13 -9.62
C LYS A 31 -2.09 22.21 -10.77
N VAL A 32 -2.43 20.97 -10.48
CA VAL A 32 -2.70 19.92 -11.47
C VAL A 32 -4.17 19.58 -11.41
N GLU A 33 -4.77 19.33 -12.57
CA GLU A 33 -6.17 18.92 -12.66
C GLU A 33 -6.42 17.66 -11.81
N THR A 34 -7.53 17.64 -11.09
CA THR A 34 -7.90 16.52 -10.20
C THR A 34 -7.91 15.18 -10.93
N SER A 35 -8.33 15.13 -12.20
CA SER A 35 -8.33 13.91 -13.01
C SER A 35 -6.92 13.35 -13.20
N ILE A 36 -5.94 14.20 -13.55
CA ILE A 36 -4.52 13.87 -13.68
C ILE A 36 -3.94 13.46 -12.33
N MET A 37 -4.33 14.15 -11.24
CA MET A 37 -3.94 13.78 -9.89
C MET A 37 -4.36 12.35 -9.54
N HIS A 38 -5.62 11.99 -9.79
CA HIS A 38 -6.09 10.64 -9.53
C HIS A 38 -5.44 9.59 -10.44
N GLN A 39 -5.27 9.90 -11.73
CA GLN A 39 -4.76 8.95 -12.71
C GLN A 39 -3.26 8.64 -12.56
N TYR A 40 -2.45 9.64 -12.20
CA TYR A 40 -0.99 9.52 -12.25
C TYR A 40 -0.28 9.66 -10.90
N PHE A 41 -0.91 10.27 -9.89
CA PHE A 41 -0.26 10.56 -8.61
C PHE A 41 -0.88 9.79 -7.45
N TYR A 42 -2.18 9.98 -7.18
CA TYR A 42 -2.86 9.25 -6.12
C TYR A 42 -2.99 7.77 -6.47
N THR A 43 -3.21 7.46 -7.76
CA THR A 43 -3.30 6.09 -8.29
C THR A 43 -4.10 5.18 -7.36
N SER A 44 -5.33 5.62 -7.03
CA SER A 44 -6.06 5.04 -5.93
C SER A 44 -6.38 3.57 -6.18
N HIS A 45 -6.21 2.75 -5.14
CA HIS A 45 -6.54 1.34 -5.19
C HIS A 45 -7.57 0.98 -4.12
N ASN A 46 -8.36 -0.05 -4.40
CA ASN A 46 -9.35 -0.58 -3.48
C ASN A 46 -9.06 -2.06 -3.25
N ILE A 47 -8.16 -2.34 -2.31
CA ILE A 47 -7.63 -3.68 -2.02
C ILE A 47 -7.86 -4.02 -0.56
N SER A 48 -8.33 -5.23 -0.30
CA SER A 48 -8.37 -5.79 1.06
C SER A 48 -7.00 -6.35 1.44
N ILE A 49 -6.31 -5.68 2.35
CA ILE A 49 -5.02 -6.16 2.87
C ILE A 49 -5.21 -7.45 3.67
N GLY A 50 -6.33 -7.60 4.39
CA GLY A 50 -6.66 -8.83 5.12
C GLY A 50 -6.82 -10.03 4.20
N GLU A 51 -7.50 -9.87 3.06
CA GLU A 51 -7.63 -10.95 2.06
C GLU A 51 -6.28 -11.33 1.45
N LEU A 52 -5.39 -10.35 1.20
CA LEU A 52 -4.01 -10.63 0.77
C LEU A 52 -3.24 -11.39 1.85
N CYS A 53 -3.34 -10.99 3.12
CA CYS A 53 -2.72 -11.69 4.24
C CYS A 53 -3.18 -13.15 4.29
N MET A 54 -4.50 -13.39 4.26
CA MET A 54 -5.07 -14.74 4.27
C MET A 54 -4.60 -15.57 3.06
N ALA A 55 -4.59 -14.99 1.85
CA ALA A 55 -4.14 -15.66 0.63
C ALA A 55 -2.65 -16.08 0.70
N HIS A 56 -1.85 -15.42 1.53
CA HIS A 56 -0.43 -15.73 1.74
C HIS A 56 -0.15 -16.49 3.05
N GLY A 57 -1.19 -16.92 3.78
CA GLY A 57 -1.06 -17.71 5.01
C GLY A 57 -0.66 -16.89 6.24
N TYR A 58 -0.99 -15.60 6.26
CA TYR A 58 -0.87 -14.73 7.43
C TYR A 58 -2.25 -14.49 8.06
N ASP A 59 -2.32 -14.60 9.39
CA ASP A 59 -3.48 -14.13 10.15
C ASP A 59 -3.35 -12.62 10.37
N SER A 60 -4.34 -11.86 9.91
CA SER A 60 -4.41 -10.39 9.99
C SER A 60 -5.25 -9.91 11.16
#